data_AF-A0A952A857-F1
#
_entry.id   AF-A0A952A857-F1
#
_cell.length_a   1.000
_cell.length_b   1.000
_cell.length_c   1.000
_cell.angle_alpha   90.00
_cell.angle_beta   90.00
_cell.angle_gamma   90.00
#
_symmetry.space_group_name_H-M   'P 1'
#
loop_
_entity.id
_entity.type
_entity.pdbx_description
1 polymer ?
#
loop_
_entity_poly.entity_id
_entity_poly.type
_entity_poly.pdbx_seq_one_letter_code
_entity_poly.pdbx_strand_id
1 'polypeptide(L)'
;GGLEAAAWAVVFNVAAVVFMVPLGFASATAVLVGRGYGERSARAVRRSGMTGLAATGSVLVVIAAIVALLPETIVSAYTADPALAVLAVPAMTLSTLFFVVDGLQVVAANALRARDDV
;
A
#
# COMPACT_ATOMS: atom_id res chain seq x y z
N GLY A 1 16.29 10.73 18.89
CA GLY A 1 15.70 11.05 20.21
C GLY A 1 14.25 10.58 20.31
N GLY A 2 13.59 10.76 21.47
CA GLY A 2 12.21 10.30 21.70
C GLY A 2 11.16 10.97 20.80
N LEU A 3 11.35 12.24 20.45
CA LEU A 3 10.48 12.99 19.53
C LEU A 3 10.48 12.41 18.11
N GLU A 4 11.65 12.03 17.58
CA GLU A 4 11.77 11.40 16.27
C GLU A 4 11.02 10.06 16.20
N ALA A 5 11.14 9.25 17.26
CA ALA A 5 10.45 7.95 17.34
C ALA A 5 8.93 8.13 17.36
N ALA A 6 8.43 9.11 18.11
CA ALA A 6 7.00 9.43 18.15
C ALA A 6 6.50 9.99 16.80
N ALA A 7 7.28 10.84 16.12
CA ALA A 7 6.93 11.37 14.82
C ALA A 7 6.85 10.24 13.77
N TRP A 8 7.81 9.32 13.79
CA TRP A 8 7.79 8.15 12.93
C TRP A 8 6.62 7.20 13.26
N ALA A 9 6.24 7.06 14.52
CA ALA A 9 5.07 6.26 14.89
C ALA A 9 3.77 6.79 14.25
N VAL A 10 3.60 8.11 14.14
CA VAL A 10 2.44 8.71 13.43
C VAL A 10 2.46 8.33 11.94
N VAL A 11 3.60 8.52 11.27
CA VAL A 11 3.76 8.18 9.85
C VAL A 11 3.53 6.69 9.60
N PHE A 12 4.09 5.84 10.46
CA PHE A 12 3.96 4.39 10.36
C PHE A 12 2.51 3.91 10.54
N ASN A 13 1.75 4.51 11.46
CA ASN A 13 0.34 4.18 11.63
C ASN A 13 -0.48 4.49 10.37
N VAL A 14 -0.25 5.66 9.75
CA VAL A 14 -0.92 6.01 8.49
C VAL A 14 -0.52 5.05 7.38
N ALA A 15 0.78 4.74 7.25
CA ALA A 15 1.26 3.76 6.28
C ALA A 15 0.62 2.38 6.49
N ALA A 16 0.44 1.94 7.74
CA ALA A 16 -0.20 0.67 8.06
C ALA A 16 -1.68 0.63 7.63
N VAL A 17 -2.41 1.74 7.79
CA VAL A 17 -3.79 1.86 7.28
C VAL A 17 -3.82 1.79 5.76
N VAL A 18 -2.93 2.53 5.08
CA VAL A 18 -2.81 2.48 3.62
C VAL A 18 -2.49 1.06 3.13
N PHE A 19 -1.63 0.34 3.85
CA PHE A 19 -1.21 -1.02 3.53
C PHE A 19 -2.35 -2.06 3.54
N MET A 20 -3.45 -1.80 4.25
CA MET A 20 -4.62 -2.70 4.22
C MET A 20 -5.25 -2.79 2.82
N VAL A 21 -5.13 -1.74 2.01
CA VAL A 21 -5.68 -1.69 0.65
C VAL A 21 -4.99 -2.70 -0.30
N PRO A 22 -3.66 -2.63 -0.52
CA PRO A 22 -2.97 -3.62 -1.36
C PRO A 22 -3.06 -5.03 -0.78
N LEU A 23 -3.14 -5.19 0.54
CA LEU A 23 -3.35 -6.51 1.15
C LEU A 23 -4.68 -7.14 0.71
N GLY A 24 -5.77 -6.37 0.69
CA GLY A 24 -7.06 -6.84 0.20
C GLY A 24 -7.03 -7.21 -1.30
N PHE A 25 -6.42 -6.35 -2.13
CA PHE A 25 -6.24 -6.65 -3.55
C PHE A 25 -5.33 -7.87 -3.79
N ALA A 26 -4.30 -8.06 -2.97
CA ALA A 26 -3.38 -9.19 -3.05
C ALA A 26 -4.13 -10.50 -2.83
N SER A 27 -4.95 -10.59 -1.78
CA SER A 27 -5.79 -11.77 -1.53
C SER A 27 -6.78 -12.05 -2.66
N ALA A 28 -7.45 -11.01 -3.19
CA ALA A 28 -8.37 -11.17 -4.31
C ALA A 28 -7.65 -11.65 -5.59
N THR A 29 -6.49 -11.06 -5.88
CA THR A 29 -5.67 -11.40 -7.06
C THR A 29 -5.15 -12.82 -6.96
N ALA A 30 -4.68 -13.24 -5.78
CA ALA A 30 -4.24 -14.61 -5.51
C ALA A 30 -5.33 -15.64 -5.82
N VAL A 31 -6.56 -15.42 -5.36
CA VAL A 31 -7.70 -16.31 -5.66
C VAL A 31 -7.99 -16.39 -7.16
N LEU A 32 -7.99 -15.25 -7.87
CA LEU A 32 -8.26 -15.21 -9.31
C LEU A 32 -7.14 -15.84 -10.14
N VAL A 33 -5.88 -15.71 -9.70
CA VAL A 33 -4.73 -16.36 -10.32
C VAL A 33 -4.75 -17.87 -10.08
N GLY A 34 -4.99 -18.31 -8.84
CA GLY A 34 -5.08 -19.73 -8.49
C GLY A 34 -6.20 -20.46 -9.27
N ARG A 35 -7.36 -19.81 -9.45
CA ARG A 35 -8.43 -20.34 -10.32
C ARG A 35 -7.97 -20.51 -11.77
N GLY A 36 -7.39 -19.47 -12.37
CA GLY A 36 -6.90 -19.54 -13.75
C GLY A 36 -5.78 -20.57 -13.94
N TYR A 37 -4.97 -20.80 -12.91
CA TYR A 37 -3.95 -21.83 -12.89
C TYR A 37 -4.56 -23.24 -12.85
N GLY A 38 -5.57 -23.46 -11.99
CA GLY A 38 -6.33 -24.72 -11.95
C GLY A 38 -7.04 -25.05 -13.26
N GLU A 39 -7.49 -24.04 -14.01
CA GLU A 39 -8.05 -24.17 -15.36
C GLU A 39 -6.99 -24.44 -16.45
N ARG A 40 -5.69 -24.51 -16.10
CA ARG A 40 -4.56 -24.59 -17.03
C ARG A 40 -4.54 -23.46 -18.06
N SER A 41 -5.11 -22.30 -17.71
CA SER A 41 -5.26 -21.16 -18.60
C SER A 41 -4.21 -20.10 -18.28
N ALA A 42 -3.08 -20.15 -18.99
CA ALA A 42 -2.02 -19.13 -18.88
C ALA A 42 -2.54 -17.72 -19.19
N ARG A 43 -3.56 -17.61 -20.06
CA ARG A 43 -4.21 -16.33 -20.37
C ARG A 43 -5.01 -15.81 -19.17
N ALA A 44 -5.74 -16.67 -18.47
CA ALA A 44 -6.51 -16.28 -17.27
C ALA A 44 -5.56 -15.84 -16.15
N VAL A 45 -4.50 -16.60 -15.88
CA VAL A 45 -3.44 -16.24 -14.90
C VAL A 45 -2.87 -14.85 -15.18
N ARG A 46 -2.40 -14.61 -16.41
CA ARG A 46 -1.79 -13.32 -16.78
C ARG A 46 -2.80 -12.17 -16.67
N ARG A 47 -4.04 -12.39 -17.10
CA ARG A 47 -5.10 -11.38 -17.04
C ARG A 47 -5.42 -11.01 -15.59
N SER A 48 -5.68 -12.00 -14.74
CA SER A 48 -6.00 -11.80 -13.32
C SER A 48 -4.90 -11.04 -12.58
N GLY A 49 -3.64 -11.45 -12.77
CA GLY A 49 -2.49 -10.77 -12.19
C GLY A 49 -2.37 -9.32 -12.65
N MET A 50 -2.46 -9.07 -13.96
CA MET A 50 -2.35 -7.72 -14.51
C MET A 50 -3.50 -6.81 -14.07
N THR A 51 -4.73 -7.33 -14.01
CA THR A 51 -5.88 -6.57 -13.50
C THR A 51 -5.74 -6.22 -12.02
N GLY A 52 -5.20 -7.15 -11.21
CA GLY A 52 -4.92 -6.92 -9.80
C GLY A 52 -3.88 -5.82 -9.59
N LEU A 53 -2.79 -5.87 -10.35
CA LEU A 53 -1.73 -4.85 -10.32
C LEU A 53 -2.26 -3.47 -10.77
N ALA A 54 -2.99 -3.41 -11.89
CA ALA A 54 -3.53 -2.15 -12.40
C ALA A 54 -4.53 -1.52 -11.43
N ALA A 55 -5.45 -2.31 -10.86
CA ALA A 55 -6.41 -1.84 -9.87
C ALA A 55 -5.70 -1.32 -8.62
N THR A 56 -4.76 -2.08 -8.07
CA THR A 56 -3.99 -1.70 -6.88
C THR A 56 -3.20 -0.41 -7.12
N GLY A 57 -2.46 -0.33 -8.23
CA GLY A 57 -1.69 0.85 -8.59
C GLY A 57 -2.56 2.09 -8.73
N SER A 58 -3.72 1.97 -9.38
CA SER A 58 -4.64 3.11 -9.54
C SER A 58 -5.15 3.65 -8.20
N VAL A 59 -5.56 2.76 -7.28
CA VAL A 59 -6.06 3.15 -5.96
C VAL A 59 -4.92 3.74 -5.11
N LEU A 60 -3.74 3.13 -5.12
CA LEU A 60 -2.60 3.62 -4.35
C LEU A 60 -2.06 4.96 -4.84
N VAL A 61 -2.12 5.23 -6.16
CA VAL A 61 -1.77 6.56 -6.69
C VAL A 61 -2.73 7.62 -6.14
N VAL A 62 -4.03 7.33 -6.09
CA VAL A 62 -5.01 8.25 -5.51
C VAL A 62 -4.76 8.47 -4.02
N ILE A 63 -4.52 7.39 -3.26
CA ILE A 63 -4.22 7.49 -1.82
C ILE A 63 -2.91 8.26 -1.58
N ALA A 64 -1.84 7.95 -2.33
CA ALA A 64 -0.56 8.64 -2.22
C ALA A 64 -0.71 10.14 -2.54
N ALA A 65 -1.50 10.49 -3.56
CA ALA A 65 -1.81 11.89 -3.87
C ALA A 65 -2.56 12.59 -2.72
N ILE A 66 -3.58 11.95 -2.14
CA ILE A 66 -4.30 12.50 -0.99
C ILE A 66 -3.35 12.73 0.20
N VAL A 67 -2.53 11.74 0.54
CA VAL A 67 -1.59 11.84 1.66
C VAL A 67 -0.50 12.89 1.39
N ALA A 68 -0.02 13.02 0.16
CA ALA A 68 0.98 14.00 -0.23
C ALA A 68 0.44 15.43 -0.27
N LEU A 69 -0.85 15.62 -0.61
CA LEU A 69 -1.49 16.94 -0.68
C LEU A 69 -2.01 17.42 0.68
N LEU A 70 -2.35 16.51 1.59
CA LEU A 70 -2.95 16.83 2.89
C LEU A 70 -2.15 16.31 4.11
N PRO A 71 -0.80 16.34 4.13
CA PRO A 71 -0.02 15.73 5.20
C PRO A 71 -0.23 16.45 6.54
N GLU A 72 -0.39 17.77 6.54
CA GLU A 72 -0.65 18.57 7.75
C GLU A 72 -1.99 18.20 8.39
N THR A 73 -3.05 18.07 7.58
CA THR A 73 -4.37 17.66 8.06
C THR A 73 -4.33 16.28 8.71
N ILE A 74 -3.65 15.32 8.06
CA ILE A 74 -3.50 13.96 8.59
C ILE A 74 -2.71 13.96 9.89
N VAL A 75 -1.56 14.65 9.94
CA VAL A 75 -0.72 14.72 11.15
C VAL A 75 -1.45 15.43 12.30
N SER A 76 -2.22 16.48 12.01
CA SER A 76 -2.99 17.22 13.02
C SER A 76 -4.07 16.36 13.70
N ALA A 77 -4.53 15.28 13.05
CA ALA A 77 -5.45 14.32 13.66
C ALA A 77 -4.78 13.43 14.72
N TYR A 78 -3.45 13.30 14.69
CA TYR A 78 -2.67 12.51 15.65
C TYR A 78 -2.06 13.34 16.77
N THR A 79 -1.71 14.60 16.51
CA THR A 79 -1.00 15.44 17.47
C THR A 79 -1.30 16.92 17.29
N ALA A 80 -1.33 17.65 18.42
CA ALA A 80 -1.34 19.11 18.44
C ALA A 80 0.02 19.71 18.82
N ASP A 81 1.04 18.87 19.11
CA ASP A 81 2.38 19.32 19.47
C ASP A 81 3.15 19.82 18.22
N PRO A 82 3.48 21.12 18.14
CA PRO A 82 4.21 21.68 17.00
C PRO A 82 5.58 21.04 16.78
N ALA A 83 6.27 20.62 17.85
CA ALA A 83 7.59 19.99 17.75
C ALA A 83 7.50 18.63 17.06
N LEU A 84 6.42 17.88 17.29
CA LEU A 84 6.16 16.61 16.63
C LEU A 84 5.74 16.82 15.17
N ALA A 85 4.88 17.80 14.92
CA ALA A 85 4.36 18.10 13.58
C ALA A 85 5.47 18.49 12.60
N VAL A 86 6.46 19.29 13.04
CA VAL A 86 7.63 19.70 12.24
C VAL A 86 8.43 18.49 11.72
N LEU A 87 8.45 17.38 12.47
CA LEU A 87 9.12 16.15 12.05
C LEU A 87 8.20 15.22 11.24
N ALA A 88 6.94 15.10 11.65
CA ALA A 88 5.99 14.14 11.07
C ALA A 88 5.49 14.54 9.68
N VAL A 89 5.21 15.83 9.42
CA VAL A 89 4.68 16.31 8.13
C VAL A 89 5.63 16.02 6.94
N PRO A 90 6.93 16.38 6.98
CA PRO A 90 7.84 16.06 5.88
C PRO A 90 8.06 14.55 5.74
N ALA A 91 8.13 13.81 6.86
CA ALA A 91 8.27 12.35 6.84
C ALA A 91 7.03 11.66 6.24
N MET A 92 5.82 12.16 6.53
CA MET A 92 4.56 11.70 5.95
C MET A 92 4.58 11.87 4.43
N THR A 93 4.94 13.07 3.96
CA THR A 93 5.02 13.37 2.53
C THR A 93 6.05 12.47 1.84
N LEU A 94 7.23 12.29 2.44
CA LEU A 94 8.27 11.41 1.92
C LEU A 94 7.81 9.95 1.85
N SER A 95 7.00 9.50 2.81
CA SER A 95 6.51 8.11 2.84
C SER A 95 5.64 7.74 1.65
N THR A 96 4.96 8.71 1.03
CA THR A 96 4.10 8.47 -0.14
C THR A 96 4.87 7.91 -1.35
N LEU A 97 6.18 8.16 -1.43
CA LEU A 97 7.04 7.70 -2.52
C LEU A 97 7.11 6.16 -2.60
N PHE A 98 6.93 5.46 -1.48
CA PHE A 98 7.00 4.00 -1.46
C PHE A 98 5.64 3.31 -1.52
N PHE A 99 4.52 4.01 -1.26
CA PHE A 99 3.19 3.37 -1.17
C PHE A 99 2.84 2.56 -2.41
N VAL A 100 3.00 3.15 -3.60
CA VAL A 100 2.63 2.49 -4.86
C VAL A 100 3.53 1.29 -5.14
N VAL A 101 4.84 1.46 -4.98
CA VAL A 101 5.82 0.40 -5.28
C VAL A 101 5.67 -0.77 -4.31
N ASP A 102 5.55 -0.48 -3.01
CA ASP A 102 5.34 -1.48 -1.95
C ASP A 102 4.04 -2.27 -2.17
N GLY A 103 2.93 -1.56 -2.40
CA GLY A 103 1.64 -2.24 -2.63
C GLY A 103 1.60 -3.08 -3.91
N LEU A 104 2.23 -2.61 -5.01
CA LEU A 104 2.38 -3.43 -6.23
C LEU A 104 3.24 -4.68 -5.97
N GLN A 105 4.31 -4.54 -5.19
CA GLN A 105 5.19 -5.65 -4.83
C GLN A 105 4.46 -6.70 -3.98
N VAL A 106 3.61 -6.28 -3.03
CA VAL A 106 2.78 -7.19 -2.22
C VAL A 106 1.81 -7.98 -3.10
N VAL A 107 1.12 -7.32 -4.02
CA VAL A 107 0.15 -7.97 -4.91
C VAL A 107 0.86 -8.93 -5.88
N ALA A 108 1.98 -8.50 -6.47
CA ALA A 108 2.78 -9.35 -7.36
C ALA A 108 3.29 -10.61 -6.62
N ALA A 109 3.85 -10.45 -5.42
CA ALA A 109 4.36 -11.57 -4.64
C ALA A 109 3.26 -12.58 -4.28
N ASN A 110 2.10 -12.11 -3.85
CA ASN A 110 0.96 -12.99 -3.53
C ASN A 110 0.39 -13.68 -4.77
N ALA A 111 0.31 -12.98 -5.90
CA ALA A 111 -0.13 -13.56 -7.17
C ALA A 111 0.81 -14.69 -7.64
N LEU A 112 2.13 -14.53 -7.49
CA LEU A 112 3.12 -15.55 -7.84
C LEU A 112 3.05 -16.75 -6.88
N ARG A 113 2.98 -16.52 -5.57
CA ARG A 113 2.83 -17.60 -4.58
C ARG A 113 1.58 -18.44 -4.81
N ALA A 114 0.46 -17.80 -5.19
CA ALA A 114 -0.77 -18.50 -5.52
C ALA A 114 -0.68 -19.43 -6.75
N ARG A 115 0.41 -19.36 -7.53
CA ARG A 115 0.70 -20.29 -8.62
C ARG A 115 1.61 -21.45 -8.18
N ASP A 116 2.51 -21.19 -7.23
CA ASP A 116 3.50 -22.19 -6.77
C ASP A 116 2.95 -23.05 -5.60
N ASP A 117 2.07 -22.48 -4.77
CA ASP A 117 1.47 -23.14 -3.59
C ASP A 117 0.13 -23.87 -3.90
N VAL A 118 -0.24 -24.00 -5.20
CA VAL A 118 -1.46 -24.67 -5.69
C VAL A 118 -1.09 -25.73 -6.73
#